data_AF-A0A349E5Y0-F1
#
_entry.id   AF-A0A349E5Y0-F1
#
_cell.length_a   1.000
_cell.length_b   1.000
_cell.length_c   1.000
_cell.angle_alpha   90.00
_cell.angle_beta   90.00
_cell.angle_gamma   90.00
#
_symmetry.space_group_name_H-M   'P 1'
#
loop_
_entity.id
_entity.type
_entity.pdbx_description
1 polymer ?
#
loop_
_entity_poly.entity_id
_entity_poly.type
_entity_poly.pdbx_seq_one_letter_code
_entity_poly.pdbx_strand_id
1 'polypeptide(L)'
;SITLRFNDNRDRIVIDSDLWLTEYSAVADLEGDWQLPPIPEAMLTPVDAIGASEPGLAMGINRVFHMQQSREMRSTEFHYIDHPAMGIVILVEPYEVPPLPIPDFDFEDAN
;
A
#
# COMPACT_ATOMS: atom_id res chain seq x y z
N SER A 1 6.92 -6.72 -0.28
CA SER A 1 7.35 -6.79 1.12
C SER A 1 8.69 -6.08 1.29
N ILE A 2 9.02 -5.67 2.52
CA ILE A 2 10.35 -5.16 2.89
C ILE A 2 10.80 -5.97 4.11
N THR A 3 12.04 -6.44 4.08
CA THR A 3 12.68 -7.16 5.19
C THR A 3 13.95 -6.44 5.58
N LEU A 4 14.14 -6.24 6.89
CA LEU A 4 15.36 -5.65 7.46
C LEU A 4 16.00 -6.66 8.40
N ARG A 5 17.31 -6.85 8.26
CA ARG A 5 18.08 -7.77 9.11
C ARG A 5 19.50 -7.26 9.29
N PHE A 6 20.16 -7.68 10.35
CA PHE A 6 21.61 -7.47 10.45
C PHE A 6 22.36 -8.44 9.52
N ASN A 7 23.53 -8.03 9.05
CA ASN A 7 24.47 -8.94 8.44
C ASN A 7 25.14 -9.84 9.50
N ASP A 8 25.91 -10.83 9.07
CA ASP A 8 26.50 -11.84 9.97
C ASP A 8 27.42 -11.22 11.03
N ASN A 9 28.13 -10.14 10.67
CA ASN A 9 29.03 -9.41 11.57
C ASN A 9 28.29 -8.38 12.46
N ARG A 10 26.99 -8.15 12.23
CA ARG A 10 26.14 -7.16 12.90
C ARG A 10 26.62 -5.71 12.82
N ASP A 11 27.48 -5.38 11.86
CA ASP A 11 27.94 -4.02 11.59
C ASP A 11 27.09 -3.30 10.53
N ARG A 12 26.27 -4.05 9.78
CA ARG A 12 25.43 -3.53 8.69
C ARG A 12 24.02 -4.07 8.77
N ILE A 13 23.11 -3.33 8.14
CA ILE A 13 21.73 -3.71 7.94
C ILE A 13 21.56 -4.10 6.48
N VAL A 14 21.06 -5.31 6.25
CA VAL A 14 20.63 -5.75 4.92
C VAL A 14 19.15 -5.44 4.78
N ILE A 15 18.82 -4.74 3.70
CA ILE A 15 17.44 -4.49 3.29
C ILE A 15 17.16 -5.28 2.02
N ASP A 16 16.14 -6.12 2.12
CA ASP A 16 15.57 -6.88 1.02
C ASP A 16 14.18 -6.33 0.72
N SER A 17 13.99 -5.79 -0.49
CA SER A 17 12.78 -5.12 -0.94
C SER A 17 12.22 -5.80 -2.18
N ASP A 18 10.93 -6.13 -2.16
CA ASP A 18 10.15 -6.60 -3.30
C ASP A 18 8.84 -5.82 -3.34
N LEU A 19 8.82 -4.72 -4.09
CA LEU A 19 7.72 -3.74 -4.08
C LEU A 19 6.98 -3.75 -5.42
N TRP A 20 5.65 -3.77 -5.33
CA TRP A 20 4.74 -3.68 -6.45
C TRP A 20 3.86 -2.45 -6.26
N LEU A 21 3.88 -1.53 -7.21
CA LEU A 21 2.99 -0.38 -7.28
C LEU A 21 2.10 -0.52 -8.52
N THR A 22 0.79 -0.51 -8.31
CA THR A 22 -0.20 -0.60 -9.39
C THR A 22 -1.05 0.66 -9.43
N GLU A 23 -1.04 1.35 -10.56
CA GLU A 23 -1.90 2.51 -10.83
C GLU A 23 -3.15 2.05 -11.56
N TYR A 24 -4.31 2.51 -11.11
CA TYR A 24 -5.60 2.25 -11.74
C TYR A 24 -6.14 3.55 -12.33
N SER A 25 -6.73 3.48 -13.52
CA SER A 25 -7.41 4.63 -14.13
C SER A 25 -8.75 4.19 -14.67
N ALA A 26 -9.72 5.10 -14.63
CA ALA A 26 -10.99 4.90 -15.32
C ALA A 26 -10.70 5.01 -16.81
N VAL A 27 -10.71 3.87 -17.49
CA VAL A 27 -10.71 3.86 -18.95
C VAL A 27 -12.18 3.88 -19.31
N ALA A 28 -12.60 4.83 -20.15
CA ALA A 28 -13.86 4.67 -20.84
C ALA A 28 -13.77 3.32 -21.57
N ASP A 29 -14.69 2.41 -21.31
CA ASP A 29 -14.72 1.13 -22.00
C ASP A 29 -14.91 1.40 -23.50
N LEU A 30 -13.79 1.42 -24.23
CA LEU A 30 -13.77 1.75 -25.67
C LEU A 30 -13.64 0.47 -26.53
N GLU A 31 -13.46 -0.71 -25.91
CA GLU A 31 -13.24 -1.97 -26.64
C GLU A 31 -14.14 -3.15 -26.19
N GLY A 32 -14.90 -3.01 -25.11
CA GLY A 32 -15.93 -3.98 -24.72
C GLY A 32 -17.31 -3.61 -25.30
N ASP A 33 -17.57 -3.91 -26.57
CA ASP A 33 -18.88 -3.65 -27.21
C ASP A 33 -20.00 -4.62 -26.73
N TRP A 34 -19.99 -4.98 -25.44
CA TRP A 34 -21.04 -5.77 -24.83
C TRP A 34 -22.15 -4.84 -24.33
N GLN A 35 -23.06 -4.50 -25.24
CA GLN A 35 -24.26 -3.75 -24.90
C GLN A 35 -25.31 -4.72 -24.34
N LEU A 36 -25.74 -4.48 -23.10
CA LEU A 36 -26.86 -5.22 -22.52
C LEU A 36 -28.08 -5.07 -23.45
N PRO A 37 -28.75 -6.18 -23.84
CA PRO A 37 -29.94 -6.07 -24.67
C PRO A 37 -30.99 -5.19 -23.96
N PRO A 38 -31.75 -4.39 -24.71
CA PRO A 38 -32.77 -3.54 -24.13
C PRO A 38 -33.78 -4.38 -23.35
N ILE A 39 -34.21 -3.87 -22.20
CA ILE A 39 -35.22 -4.53 -21.37
C ILE A 39 -36.48 -4.74 -22.23
N PRO A 40 -37.06 -5.96 -22.28
CA PRO A 40 -38.28 -6.20 -23.02
C PRO A 40 -39.40 -5.24 -22.61
N GLU A 41 -40.14 -4.72 -23.58
CA GLU A 41 -41.16 -3.67 -23.38
C GLU A 41 -42.21 -4.05 -22.32
N ALA A 42 -42.53 -5.35 -22.20
CA ALA A 42 -43.45 -5.90 -21.22
C ALA A 42 -42.99 -5.76 -19.75
N MET A 43 -41.72 -5.40 -19.53
CA MET A 43 -41.09 -5.25 -18.21
C MET A 43 -40.63 -3.82 -17.93
N LEU A 44 -40.84 -2.87 -18.84
CA LEU A 44 -40.47 -1.47 -18.63
C LEU A 44 -41.36 -0.81 -17.58
N THR A 45 -40.78 -0.34 -16.49
CA THR A 45 -41.43 0.61 -15.58
C THR A 45 -41.06 2.05 -15.96
N PRO A 46 -41.84 3.07 -15.57
CA PRO A 46 -41.51 4.48 -15.85
C PRO A 46 -40.15 4.94 -15.28
N VAL A 47 -39.59 4.22 -14.32
CA VAL A 47 -38.26 4.49 -13.72
C VAL A 47 -37.12 3.97 -14.61
N ASP A 48 -37.34 2.89 -15.35
CA ASP A 48 -36.30 2.27 -16.20
C ASP A 48 -35.96 3.12 -17.43
N ALA A 49 -36.86 4.01 -17.85
CA ALA A 49 -36.62 4.94 -18.96
C ALA A 49 -35.66 6.10 -18.61
N ILE A 50 -35.31 6.26 -17.34
CA ILE A 50 -34.53 7.42 -16.83
C ILE A 50 -33.04 7.10 -16.69
N GLY A 51 -32.64 5.82 -16.65
CA GLY A 51 -31.27 5.40 -16.27
C GLY A 51 -30.36 4.90 -17.39
N ALA A 52 -30.80 4.90 -18.66
CA ALA A 52 -30.14 4.18 -19.74
C ALA A 52 -29.12 5.02 -20.52
N SER A 53 -28.17 5.72 -19.88
CA SER A 53 -27.03 6.33 -20.59
C SER A 53 -25.89 6.83 -19.69
N GLU A 54 -25.50 6.10 -18.65
CA GLU A 54 -24.25 6.41 -17.96
C GLU A 54 -23.19 5.40 -18.41
N PRO A 55 -22.15 5.80 -19.18
CA PRO A 55 -21.06 4.91 -19.51
C PRO A 55 -20.42 4.43 -18.20
N GLY A 56 -20.52 3.13 -17.93
CA GLY A 56 -19.90 2.54 -16.75
C GLY A 56 -18.40 2.79 -16.79
N LEU A 57 -17.86 3.51 -15.81
CA LEU A 57 -16.42 3.70 -15.68
C LEU A 57 -15.79 2.33 -15.36
N ALA A 58 -15.14 1.71 -16.33
CA ALA A 58 -14.34 0.52 -16.11
C ALA A 58 -13.00 0.92 -15.49
N MET A 59 -12.77 0.51 -14.24
CA MET A 59 -11.46 0.71 -13.60
C MET A 59 -10.47 -0.34 -14.11
N GLY A 60 -9.53 0.08 -14.95
CA GLY A 60 -8.47 -0.75 -15.50
C GLY A 60 -7.13 -0.50 -14.81
N ILE A 61 -6.23 -1.48 -14.87
CA ILE A 61 -4.82 -1.30 -14.50
C ILE A 61 -4.16 -0.47 -15.59
N ASN A 62 -3.68 0.72 -15.24
CA ASN A 62 -2.97 1.61 -16.16
C ASN A 62 -1.48 1.24 -16.22
N ARG A 63 -0.84 1.06 -15.05
CA ARG A 63 0.61 0.83 -14.95
C ARG A 63 0.95 -0.08 -13.77
N VAL A 64 1.99 -0.88 -13.94
CA VAL A 64 2.57 -1.72 -12.89
C VAL A 64 4.06 -1.44 -12.81
N PHE A 65 4.54 -1.06 -11.63
CA PHE A 65 5.96 -0.90 -11.34
C PHE A 65 6.36 -1.98 -10.34
N HIS A 66 7.36 -2.76 -10.73
CA HIS A 66 7.98 -3.76 -9.86
C HIS A 66 9.41 -3.34 -9.56
N MET A 67 9.80 -3.42 -8.29
CA MET A 67 11.17 -3.20 -7.85
C MET A 67 11.57 -4.34 -6.92
N GLN A 68 12.62 -5.05 -7.30
CA GLN A 68 13.26 -6.04 -6.44
C GLN A 68 14.71 -5.65 -6.22
N GLN A 69 15.10 -5.45 -4.96
CA GLN A 69 16.43 -5.00 -4.60
C GLN A 69 16.88 -5.60 -3.27
N SER A 70 18.15 -5.99 -3.20
CA SER A 70 18.84 -6.38 -1.97
C SER A 70 20.09 -5.53 -1.81
N ARG A 71 20.28 -4.90 -0.65
CA ARG A 71 21.45 -4.05 -0.40
C ARG A 71 21.85 -4.02 1.07
N GLU A 72 23.16 -4.01 1.32
CA GLU A 72 23.74 -3.69 2.62
C GLU A 72 23.87 -2.18 2.84
N MET A 73 23.48 -1.74 4.02
CA MET A 73 23.48 -0.37 4.48
C MET A 73 24.22 -0.26 5.80
N ARG A 74 24.92 0.86 6.02
CA ARG A 74 25.56 1.11 7.31
C ARG A 74 24.48 1.55 8.30
N SER A 75 24.56 1.07 9.53
CA SER A 75 23.67 1.53 10.59
C SER A 75 23.88 3.04 10.81
N THR A 76 22.83 3.79 11.15
CA THR A 76 22.85 5.26 11.39
C THR A 76 23.13 6.17 10.19
N GLU A 77 23.18 5.65 8.97
CA GLU A 77 23.33 6.45 7.75
C GLU A 77 22.00 6.61 7.00
N PHE A 78 21.86 7.73 6.30
CA PHE A 78 20.76 7.96 5.37
C PHE A 78 21.00 7.24 4.05
N HIS A 79 20.02 6.45 3.64
CA HIS A 79 20.08 5.75 2.37
C HIS A 79 18.87 6.07 1.49
N TYR A 80 19.16 6.47 0.26
CA TYR A 80 18.19 6.63 -0.83
C TYR A 80 18.08 5.33 -1.62
N ILE A 81 16.85 4.92 -1.88
CA ILE A 81 16.48 3.82 -2.75
C ILE A 81 15.56 4.40 -3.82
N ASP A 82 16.04 4.42 -5.07
CA ASP A 82 15.24 4.88 -6.21
C ASP A 82 14.34 3.75 -6.70
N HIS A 83 13.06 3.80 -6.33
CA HIS A 83 12.05 2.98 -6.97
C HIS A 83 11.61 3.65 -8.29
N PRO A 84 11.33 2.88 -9.38
CA PRO A 84 11.02 3.43 -10.71
C PRO A 84 9.88 4.45 -10.77
N ALA A 85 9.01 4.44 -9.76
CA ALA A 85 7.85 5.33 -9.63
C ALA A 85 7.81 6.14 -8.33
N MET A 86 8.75 5.92 -7.39
CA MET A 86 8.77 6.63 -6.10
C MET A 86 10.19 6.68 -5.50
N GLY A 87 10.53 7.75 -4.78
CA GLY A 87 11.75 7.76 -3.97
C GLY A 87 11.49 7.12 -2.60
N ILE A 88 12.39 6.27 -2.12
CA ILE A 88 12.34 5.72 -0.76
C ILE A 88 13.56 6.22 0.02
N VAL A 89 13.32 6.76 1.21
CA VAL A 89 14.37 7.21 2.13
C VAL A 89 14.29 6.39 3.40
N ILE A 90 15.42 5.81 3.82
CA ILE A 90 15.49 4.96 5.01
C ILE A 90 16.59 5.50 5.92
N LEU A 91 16.22 5.66 7.20
CA LEU A 91 17.11 5.89 8.33
C LEU A 91 16.83 4.77 9.35
N VAL A 92 17.88 4.12 9.85
CA VAL A 92 17.74 3.11 10.89
C VAL A 92 18.59 3.50 12.09
N GLU A 93 17.92 3.66 13.23
CA GLU A 93 18.52 4.02 14.52
C GLU A 93 18.26 2.92 15.56
N PRO A 94 19.21 2.68 16.47
CA PRO A 94 18.98 1.81 17.62
C PRO A 94 17.82 2.33 18.48
N TYR A 95 16.90 1.46 18.86
CA TYR A 95 15.83 1.78 19.79
C TYR A 95 16.28 1.57 21.24
N GLU A 96 16.20 2.60 22.07
CA GLU A 96 16.40 2.49 23.53
C GLU A 96 15.08 2.14 24.22
N VAL A 97 15.08 1.06 24.99
CA VAL A 97 13.90 0.61 25.74
C VAL A 97 13.63 1.60 26.88
N PRO A 98 12.44 2.24 26.93
CA PRO A 98 12.13 3.14 28.02
C PRO A 98 12.03 2.38 29.35
N PRO A 99 12.38 3.02 30.48
CA PRO A 99 12.23 2.39 31.79
C PRO A 99 10.77 2.02 32.03
N LEU A 100 10.56 0.87 32.69
CA LEU A 100 9.22 0.45 33.07
C LEU A 100 8.59 1.50 33.99
N PRO A 101 7.29 1.82 33.82
CA PRO A 101 6.58 2.66 34.77
C PRO A 101 6.68 2.02 36.16
N ILE A 102 7.11 2.81 37.15
CA ILE A 102 7.11 2.37 38.55
C ILE A 102 5.64 2.30 38.97
N PRO A 103 5.15 1.18 39.53
CA PRO A 103 3.79 1.13 40.03
C PRO A 103 3.64 2.13 41.18
N ASP A 104 2.62 2.98 41.12
CA ASP A 104 2.19 3.78 42.26
C ASP A 104 1.57 2.83 43.29
N PHE A 105 2.40 2.33 44.22
CA PHE A 105 1.90 1.59 45.37
C PHE A 105 1.40 2.59 46.41
N ASP A 106 0.09 2.83 46.41
CA ASP A 106 -0.58 3.59 47.45
C ASP A 106 -0.77 2.68 48.68
N PHE A 107 0.12 2.81 49.66
CA PHE A 107 0.01 2.14 50.95
C PHE A 107 -0.85 2.98 51.90
N GLU A 108 -2.06 3.34 51.50
CA GLU A 108 -3.09 3.77 52.44
C GLU A 108 -3.82 2.53 52.97
N ASP A 109 -4.13 2.56 54.27
CA ASP A 109 -4.85 1.54 55.04
C ASP A 109 -4.03 0.36 55.60
N ALA A 110 -3.01 0.69 56.40
CA ALA A 110 -2.65 -0.15 57.54
C ALA A 110 -2.59 0.68 58.83
N ASN A 111 -3.76 0.97 59.41
CA ASN A 111 -3.89 1.39 60.81
C ASN A 111 -5.12 0.77 61.47
#